data_AF-A0A9Q0DCS4-F1
#
_entry.id   AF-A0A9Q0DCS4-F1
#
_cell.length_a   1.000
_cell.length_b   1.000
_cell.length_c   1.000
_cell.angle_alpha   90.00
_cell.angle_beta   90.00
_cell.angle_gamma   90.00
#
_symmetry.space_group_name_H-M   'P 1'
#
loop_
_entity.id
_entity.type
_entity.pdbx_description
1 polymer ?
#
loop_
_entity_poly.entity_id
_entity_poly.type
_entity_poly.pdbx_seq_one_letter_code
_entity_poly.pdbx_strand_id
1 'polypeptide(L)' 'MTRYNLSVLGLGETRWTPSGEVKLPSGQSVIYSGHEEDGANHTEGVAIMMTKETRKALIAWEPISSRLITATTGE' A
#
# COMPACT_ATOMS: atom_id res chain seq x y z
N MET A 1 7.51 11.75 0.42
CA MET A 1 8.49 11.05 1.27
C MET A 1 9.83 11.78 1.33
N THR A 2 10.42 12.18 0.21
CA THR A 2 11.75 12.82 0.12
C THR A 2 11.94 14.01 1.06
N ARG A 3 10.99 14.96 1.10
CA ARG A 3 11.09 16.16 1.96
C ARG A 3 11.22 15.83 3.46
N TYR A 4 10.60 14.75 3.90
CA TYR A 4 10.57 14.33 5.31
C TYR A 4 11.48 13.14 5.59
N ASN A 5 12.30 12.72 4.61
CA ASN A 5 13.18 11.57 4.69
C ASN A 5 12.50 10.28 5.21
N LEU A 6 11.26 10.03 4.76
CA LEU A 6 10.50 8.86 5.17
C LEU A 6 10.85 7.64 4.30
N SER A 7 11.02 6.48 4.94
CA SER A 7 11.19 5.18 4.26
C SER A 7 9.86 4.43 4.07
N VAL A 8 8.89 4.69 4.95
CA VAL A 8 7.53 4.13 4.93
C VAL A 8 6.53 5.24 5.21
N LEU A 9 5.37 5.20 4.54
CA LEU A 9 4.25 6.10 4.75
C LEU A 9 2.94 5.32 4.67
N GLY A 10 2.15 5.35 5.74
CA GLY A 10 0.76 4.86 5.74
C GLY A 10 -0.18 5.92 5.17
N LEU A 11 -1.15 5.47 4.37
CA LEU A 11 -2.20 6.28 3.77
C LEU A 11 -3.55 5.67 4.13
N GLY A 12 -4.52 6.50 4.50
CA GLY A 12 -5.91 6.10 4.71
C GLY A 12 -6.83 6.74 3.67
N GLU A 13 -8.01 6.16 3.49
CA GLU A 13 -9.03 6.60 2.53
C GLU A 13 -8.47 6.79 1.11
N THR A 14 -7.71 5.79 0.63
CA THR A 14 -7.13 5.82 -0.72
C THR A 14 -8.18 5.67 -1.81
N ARG A 15 -9.31 5.03 -1.49
CA ARG A 15 -10.45 4.79 -2.38
C ARG A 15 -10.10 3.99 -3.63
N TRP A 16 -9.01 3.22 -3.57
CA TRP A 16 -8.59 2.35 -4.65
C TRP A 16 -9.32 1.02 -4.55
N THR A 17 -9.69 0.47 -5.70
CA THR A 17 -10.33 -0.84 -5.84
C THR A 17 -9.75 -1.52 -7.09
N PRO A 18 -9.51 -2.85 -7.07
CA PRO A 18 -9.47 -3.76 -5.92
C PRO A 18 -8.18 -3.56 -5.09
N SER A 19 -7.70 -4.56 -4.36
CA SER A 19 -6.39 -4.52 -3.70
C SER A 19 -5.24 -4.77 -4.69
N GLY A 20 -4.05 -4.24 -4.43
CA GLY A 20 -2.90 -4.46 -5.31
C GLY A 20 -1.58 -3.84 -4.90
N GLU A 21 -0.59 -3.95 -5.78
CA GLU A 21 0.70 -3.27 -5.68
C GLU A 21 0.94 -2.43 -6.95
N VAL A 22 1.40 -1.19 -6.77
CA VAL A 22 1.83 -0.32 -7.88
C VAL A 22 3.21 0.25 -7.64
N LYS A 23 3.99 0.37 -8.70
CA LYS A 23 5.28 1.05 -8.70
C LYS A 23 5.13 2.45 -9.29
N LEU A 24 5.52 3.47 -8.53
CA LEU A 24 5.47 4.85 -8.99
C LEU A 24 6.64 5.19 -9.92
N PRO A 25 6.50 6.16 -10.82
CA PRO A 25 7.61 6.63 -11.68
C PRO A 25 8.83 7.11 -10.90
N SER A 26 8.62 7.61 -9.68
CA SER A 26 9.67 8.04 -8.75
C SER A 26 10.40 6.88 -8.05
N GLY A 27 9.98 5.63 -8.27
CA GLY A 27 10.66 4.42 -7.80
C GLY A 27 10.13 3.81 -6.50
N GLN A 28 9.22 4.49 -5.79
CA GLN A 28 8.51 3.92 -4.65
C GLN A 28 7.54 2.81 -5.06
N SER A 29 7.29 1.87 -4.16
CA SER A 29 6.20 0.89 -4.27
C SER A 29 5.07 1.26 -3.31
N VAL A 30 3.82 1.04 -3.73
CA VAL A 30 2.62 1.21 -2.91
C VAL A 30 1.86 -0.09 -2.92
N ILE A 31 1.66 -0.70 -1.75
CA ILE A 31 0.69 -1.78 -1.56
C ILE A 31 -0.59 -1.19 -0.99
N TYR A 32 -1.74 -1.65 -1.44
CA TYR A 32 -3.03 -1.08 -1.06
C TYR A 32 -4.13 -2.13 -0.99
N SER A 33 -5.10 -1.88 -0.12
CA SER A 33 -6.33 -2.64 -0.01
C SER A 33 -7.49 -1.81 -0.53
N GLY A 34 -8.46 -2.51 -1.13
CA GLY A 34 -9.68 -1.93 -1.68
C GLY A 34 -10.86 -2.88 -1.48
N HIS A 35 -12.05 -2.43 -1.87
CA HIS A 35 -13.17 -3.36 -2.07
C HIS A 35 -12.90 -4.25 -3.29
N GLU A 36 -13.09 -5.56 -3.12
CA GLU A 36 -12.88 -6.58 -4.18
C GLU A 36 -14.10 -6.73 -5.10
N GLU A 37 -15.27 -6.27 -4.68
CA GLU A 37 -16.51 -6.38 -5.44
C GLU A 37 -16.51 -5.43 -6.64
N ASP A 38 -16.87 -5.95 -7.81
CA ASP A 38 -17.03 -5.12 -9.02
C ASP A 38 -18.19 -4.14 -8.85
N GLY A 39 -17.96 -2.88 -9.17
CA GLY A 39 -18.91 -1.79 -8.93
C GLY A 39 -19.04 -1.35 -7.47
N ALA A 40 -18.18 -1.82 -6.56
CA ALA A 40 -18.14 -1.29 -5.20
C ALA A 40 -17.88 0.21 -5.21
N ASN A 41 -18.53 0.93 -4.29
CA ASN A 41 -18.25 2.35 -4.09
C ASN A 41 -16.77 2.53 -3.76
N HIS A 42 -16.12 3.51 -4.39
CA HIS A 42 -14.74 3.92 -4.11
C HIS A 42 -14.66 4.64 -2.75
N THR A 43 -14.98 3.92 -1.69
CA THR A 43 -14.89 4.34 -0.30
C THR A 43 -13.78 3.55 0.38
N GLU A 44 -13.28 4.03 1.52
CA GLU A 44 -12.30 3.29 2.33
C GLU A 44 -10.94 3.15 1.61
N GLY A 45 -10.22 2.07 1.89
CA GLY A 45 -8.89 1.82 1.34
C GLY A 45 -7.79 2.31 2.28
N VAL A 46 -6.79 1.45 2.50
CA VAL A 46 -5.53 1.84 3.13
C VAL A 46 -4.39 1.48 2.18
N ALA A 47 -3.26 2.16 2.34
CA ALA A 47 -2.06 1.83 1.59
C ALA A 47 -0.80 2.09 2.40
N ILE A 48 0.26 1.37 2.03
CA ILE A 48 1.61 1.56 2.54
C ILE A 48 2.51 1.91 1.35
N MET A 49 3.05 3.13 1.34
CA MET A 49 4.05 3.57 0.38
C MET A 49 5.45 3.38 0.97
N MET A 50 6.35 2.79 0.19
CA MET A 50 7.70 2.41 0.59
C MET A 50 8.73 2.92 -0.41
N THR A 51 9.93 3.24 0.07
CA THR A 51 11.10 3.44 -0.80
C THR A 51 11.49 2.13 -1.49
N LYS A 52 12.34 2.23 -2.51
CA LYS A 52 12.87 1.05 -3.22
C LYS A 52 13.63 0.12 -2.27
N GLU A 53 14.34 0.67 -1.30
CA GLU A 53 15.11 -0.06 -0.29
C GLU A 53 14.17 -0.79 0.66
N THR A 54 13.16 -0.11 1.21
CA THR A 54 12.21 -0.74 2.13
C THR A 54 11.35 -1.79 1.45
N ARG A 55 11.00 -1.61 0.16
CA ARG A 55 10.29 -2.64 -0.60
C ARG A 55 11.06 -3.96 -0.70
N LYS A 56 12.40 -3.91 -0.73
CA LYS A 56 13.24 -5.14 -0.75
C LYS A 56 13.17 -5.91 0.57
N ALA A 57 12.94 -5.21 1.69
CA ALA A 57 12.75 -5.83 2.98
C ALA A 57 11.34 -6.42 3.15
N LEU A 58 10.35 -5.99 2.35
CA LEU A 58 8.99 -6.56 2.38
C LEU A 58 9.00 -8.00 1.85
N ILE A 59 8.76 -8.96 2.75
CA ILE A 59 8.68 -10.39 2.46
C ILE A 59 7.31 -10.76 1.89
N ALA A 60 6.25 -10.32 2.56
CA ALA A 60 4.86 -10.65 2.20
C ALA A 60 3.92 -9.54 2.65
N TRP A 61 2.77 -9.45 1.98
CA TRP A 61 1.66 -8.61 2.41
C TRP A 61 0.32 -9.25 1.99
N GLU A 62 -0.73 -8.98 2.75
CA GLU A 62 -2.08 -9.50 2.48
C GLU A 62 -3.15 -8.44 2.86
N PRO A 63 -4.11 -8.15 1.98
CA PRO A 63 -5.26 -7.33 2.33
C PRO A 63 -6.24 -8.17 3.16
N ILE A 64 -6.45 -7.81 4.43
CA ILE A 64 -7.44 -8.47 5.30
C ILE A 64 -8.84 -7.92 5.02
N SER A 65 -8.93 -6.61 4.76
CA SER A 65 -10.16 -5.92 4.37
C SER A 65 -9.79 -4.65 3.63
N SER A 66 -10.77 -3.95 3.07
CA SER A 66 -10.61 -2.60 2.52
C SER A 66 -9.90 -1.63 3.47
N ARG A 67 -9.97 -1.82 4.80
CA ARG A 67 -9.34 -0.96 5.81
C ARG A 67 -8.08 -1.53 6.46
N LEU A 68 -7.63 -2.73 6.10
CA LEU A 68 -6.53 -3.39 6.81
C LEU A 68 -5.65 -4.20 5.87
N ILE A 69 -4.33 -3.99 5.98
CA ILE A 69 -3.28 -4.74 5.30
C ILE A 69 -2.31 -5.27 6.35
N THR A 70 -1.91 -6.53 6.24
CA THR A 70 -0.72 -7.06 6.92
C THR A 70 0.49 -6.91 6.01
N ALA A 71 1.62 -6.55 6.59
CA ALA A 71 2.90 -6.46 5.89
C ALA A 71 3.98 -7.06 6.79
N THR A 72 4.72 -8.03 6.26
CA THR A 72 5.82 -8.70 6.96
C THR A 72 7.13 -8.28 6.32
N THR A 73 8.06 -7.77 7.12
CA THR A 73 9.40 -7.37 6.68
C THR A 73 10.46 -8.29 7.23
N GLY A 74 11.53 -8.51 6.47
CA GLY A 74 12.75 -9.16 6.94
C GLY A 74 13.66 -8.18 7.68
N GLU A 75 14.48 -8.72 8.57
CA GLU A 75 15.64 -8.03 9.15
C GLU A 75 16.79 -7.88 8.14
#